data_AF-A0A6M1U6F2-F1
#
_entry.id   AF-A0A6M1U6F2-F1
#
_cell.length_a   1.000
_cell.length_b   1.000
_cell.length_c   1.000
_cell.angle_alpha   90.00
_cell.angle_beta   90.00
_cell.angle_gamma   90.00
#
_symmetry.space_group_name_H-M   'P 1'
#
loop_
_entity.id
_entity.type
_entity.pdbx_description
1 polymer ?
#
loop_
_entity_poly.entity_id
_entity_poly.type
_entity_poly.pdbx_seq_one_letter_code
_entity_poly.pdbx_strand_id
1 'polypeptide(L)'
;MALRPTIEIEAALSSISSDITALLSQRPVPLGNAAPPATTGVYVLSVGTEIMYVGEAKGRKGLKDRLTAKHISGDDSHAIQRAFKIEYPDRLIRRDHIKKTVFAQWLEITPDHRVSAVERVLIWMFNPPWNVK
;
A
#
# COMPACT_ATOMS: atom_id res chain seq x y z
N MET A 1 -0.78 -42.42 12.15
CA MET A 1 -1.51 -42.02 10.94
C MET A 1 -1.39 -40.50 10.84
N ALA A 2 -0.56 -39.98 9.93
CA ALA A 2 -0.38 -38.52 9.80
C ALA A 2 -1.60 -37.95 9.04
N LEU A 3 -2.29 -36.99 9.65
CA LEU A 3 -3.34 -36.22 9.00
C LEU A 3 -2.70 -35.48 7.81
N ARG A 4 -3.15 -35.79 6.59
CA ARG A 4 -2.80 -34.96 5.43
C ARG A 4 -3.53 -33.63 5.57
N PRO A 5 -2.84 -32.48 5.52
CA PRO A 5 -3.52 -31.20 5.54
C PRO A 5 -4.44 -31.11 4.31
N THR A 6 -5.71 -30.82 4.54
CA THR A 6 -6.64 -30.49 3.46
C THR A 6 -6.30 -29.06 3.03
N ILE A 7 -5.91 -28.88 1.78
CA ILE A 7 -5.56 -27.56 1.25
C ILE A 7 -6.87 -26.84 0.94
N GLU A 8 -7.28 -25.91 1.82
CA GLU A 8 -8.51 -25.12 1.65
C GLU A 8 -8.26 -23.88 0.76
N ILE A 9 -7.98 -24.13 -0.53
CA ILE A 9 -7.63 -23.07 -1.50
C ILE A 9 -8.77 -22.05 -1.64
N GLU A 10 -10.02 -22.51 -1.73
CA GLU A 10 -11.18 -21.65 -1.93
C GLU A 10 -11.37 -20.68 -0.75
N ALA A 11 -11.21 -21.16 0.49
CA ALA A 11 -11.30 -20.33 1.68
C ALA A 11 -10.18 -19.26 1.73
N ALA A 12 -8.96 -19.63 1.33
CA ALA A 12 -7.83 -18.71 1.25
C ALA A 12 -8.08 -17.60 0.19
N LEU A 13 -8.55 -17.99 -1.00
CA LEU A 13 -8.88 -17.04 -2.07
C LEU A 13 -10.05 -16.12 -1.68
N SER A 14 -11.08 -16.66 -1.04
CA SER A 14 -12.20 -15.87 -0.53
C SER A 14 -11.74 -14.84 0.50
N SER A 15 -10.82 -15.21 1.39
CA SER A 15 -10.26 -14.28 2.38
C SER A 15 -9.47 -13.15 1.72
N ILE A 16 -8.62 -13.46 0.74
CA ILE A 16 -7.86 -12.46 -0.02
C ILE A 16 -8.80 -11.52 -0.80
N SER A 17 -9.82 -12.08 -1.45
CA SER A 17 -10.82 -11.29 -2.18
C SER A 17 -11.59 -10.34 -1.26
N SER A 18 -11.94 -10.81 -0.05
CA SER A 18 -12.57 -9.98 0.98
C SER A 18 -11.64 -8.85 1.44
N ASP A 19 -10.36 -9.13 1.70
CA ASP A 19 -9.38 -8.12 2.10
C ASP A 19 -9.19 -7.06 0.99
N ILE A 20 -9.09 -7.47 -0.28
CA ILE A 20 -8.98 -6.55 -1.42
C ILE A 20 -10.23 -5.66 -1.52
N THR A 21 -11.42 -6.26 -1.42
CA THR A 21 -12.69 -5.53 -1.51
C THR A 21 -12.80 -4.52 -0.37
N ALA A 22 -12.46 -4.93 0.86
CA ALA A 22 -12.47 -4.07 2.04
C ALA A 22 -11.49 -2.89 1.88
N LEU A 23 -10.28 -3.13 1.37
CA LEU A 23 -9.29 -2.08 1.11
C LEU A 23 -9.80 -1.06 0.09
N LEU A 24 -10.27 -1.54 -1.07
CA LEU A 24 -10.67 -0.68 -2.20
C LEU A 24 -11.99 0.05 -1.94
N SER A 25 -12.84 -0.45 -1.04
CA SER A 25 -14.09 0.21 -0.63
C SER A 25 -13.87 1.38 0.33
N GLN A 26 -12.68 1.52 0.91
CA GLN A 26 -12.38 2.66 1.79
C GLN A 26 -12.30 3.95 0.98
N ARG A 27 -12.69 5.06 1.60
CA ARG A 27 -12.50 6.38 1.00
C ARG A 27 -11.00 6.72 0.93
N PRO A 28 -10.44 7.07 -0.25
CA PRO A 28 -9.08 7.55 -0.33
C PRO A 28 -8.89 8.84 0.46
N VAL A 29 -7.77 8.93 1.20
CA VAL A 29 -7.42 10.10 2.02
C VAL A 29 -6.15 10.73 1.46
N PRO A 30 -6.07 12.06 1.29
CA PRO A 30 -4.82 12.72 0.91
C PRO A 30 -3.68 12.29 1.83
N LEU A 31 -2.53 11.96 1.25
CA LEU A 31 -1.42 11.36 1.99
C LEU A 31 -0.92 12.30 3.11
N GLY A 32 -1.00 13.62 2.91
CA GLY A 32 -0.69 14.62 3.94
C GLY A 32 -1.60 14.59 5.17
N ASN A 33 -2.79 14.00 5.05
CA ASN A 33 -3.78 13.86 6.13
C ASN A 33 -3.92 12.39 6.59
N ALA A 34 -3.10 11.47 6.07
CA ALA A 34 -3.20 10.07 6.40
C ALA A 34 -2.79 9.81 7.87
N ALA A 35 -3.68 9.14 8.61
CA ALA A 35 -3.46 8.75 10.01
C ALA A 35 -3.62 7.23 10.21
N PRO A 36 -2.85 6.39 9.50
CA PRO A 36 -2.96 4.94 9.63
C PRO A 36 -2.45 4.43 10.99
N PRO A 37 -2.92 3.25 11.42
CA PRO A 37 -2.45 2.60 12.64
C PRO A 37 -1.00 2.11 12.52
N ALA A 38 -0.35 1.88 13.67
CA ALA A 38 0.99 1.29 13.73
C ALA A 38 0.91 -0.26 13.71
N THR A 39 0.19 -0.81 12.74
CA THR A 39 -0.11 -2.24 12.61
C THR A 39 0.29 -2.79 11.24
N THR A 40 0.38 -4.11 11.13
CA THR A 40 0.67 -4.82 9.88
C THR A 40 -0.52 -4.69 8.92
N GLY A 41 -0.25 -4.48 7.63
CA GLY A 41 -1.31 -4.32 6.63
C GLY A 41 -0.82 -4.03 5.22
N VAL A 42 -1.77 -3.79 4.32
CA VAL A 42 -1.53 -3.41 2.92
C VAL A 42 -2.07 -2.01 2.68
N TYR A 43 -1.41 -1.25 1.82
CA TYR A 43 -1.88 0.06 1.39
C TYR A 43 -1.74 0.21 -0.12
N VAL A 44 -2.61 1.06 -0.68
CA VAL A 44 -2.52 1.53 -2.06
C VAL A 44 -2.37 3.05 -2.06
N LEU A 45 -1.66 3.54 -3.07
CA LEU A 45 -1.51 4.96 -3.34
C LEU A 45 -2.06 5.26 -4.73
N SER A 46 -2.83 6.32 -4.83
CA SER A 46 -3.45 6.75 -6.09
C SER A 46 -3.19 8.23 -6.37
N VAL A 47 -3.27 8.58 -7.65
CA VAL A 47 -3.34 9.96 -8.14
C VAL A 47 -4.61 10.07 -8.95
N GLY A 48 -5.54 10.91 -8.50
CA GLY A 48 -6.91 10.88 -9.03
C GLY A 48 -7.56 9.52 -8.77
N THR A 49 -8.03 8.85 -9.83
CA THR A 49 -8.68 7.53 -9.76
C THR A 49 -7.74 6.36 -10.06
N GLU A 50 -6.48 6.62 -10.41
CA GLU A 50 -5.54 5.59 -10.83
C GLU A 50 -4.67 5.10 -9.68
N ILE A 51 -4.55 3.79 -9.49
CA ILE A 51 -3.65 3.18 -8.50
C ILE A 51 -2.24 3.22 -9.05
N MET A 52 -1.39 4.01 -8.41
CA MET A 52 -0.02 4.24 -8.84
C MET A 52 0.98 3.34 -8.12
N TYR A 53 0.67 2.91 -6.89
CA TYR A 53 1.53 2.05 -6.08
C TYR A 53 0.73 1.18 -5.12
N VAL A 54 1.21 -0.03 -4.88
CA VAL A 54 0.75 -0.95 -3.84
C VAL A 54 1.94 -1.29 -2.95
N GLY A 55 1.75 -1.35 -1.63
CA GLY A 55 2.80 -1.82 -0.74
C GLY A 55 2.28 -2.54 0.50
N GLU A 56 3.10 -3.45 1.00
CA GLU A 56 2.93 -4.02 2.33
C GLU A 56 3.65 -3.24 3.44
N ALA A 57 3.10 -3.33 4.64
CA ALA A 57 3.70 -2.83 5.86
C ALA A 57 3.66 -3.93 6.94
N LYS A 58 4.82 -4.24 7.52
CA LYS A 58 4.99 -5.29 8.54
C LYS A 58 5.75 -4.75 9.75
N GLY A 59 5.56 -5.40 10.89
CA GLY A 59 6.29 -5.12 12.13
C GLY A 59 5.74 -3.92 12.93
N ARG A 60 6.38 -3.63 14.06
CA ARG A 60 5.85 -2.74 15.12
C ARG A 60 5.47 -1.32 14.68
N LYS A 61 6.09 -0.79 13.62
CA LYS A 61 5.74 0.54 13.10
C LYS A 61 4.74 0.51 11.93
N GLY A 62 4.62 -0.63 11.26
CA GLY A 62 3.53 -0.95 10.35
C GLY A 62 3.21 0.11 9.29
N LEU A 63 1.92 0.24 9.00
CA LEU A 63 1.34 1.17 8.02
C LEU A 63 1.72 2.62 8.30
N LYS A 64 1.74 3.03 9.57
CA LYS A 64 2.15 4.39 10.00
C LYS A 64 3.50 4.81 9.47
N ASP A 65 4.55 4.02 9.69
CA ASP A 65 5.90 4.36 9.24
C ASP A 65 6.02 4.35 7.71
N ARG A 66 5.37 3.39 7.02
CA ARG A 66 5.38 3.33 5.56
C ARG A 66 4.74 4.57 4.93
N LEU A 67 3.53 4.93 5.35
CA LEU A 67 2.76 6.02 4.72
C LEU A 67 3.25 7.40 5.14
N THR A 68 3.59 7.62 6.41
CA THR A 68 3.89 8.97 6.92
C THR A 68 5.38 9.30 6.95
N ALA A 69 6.24 8.34 7.31
CA ALA A 69 7.67 8.59 7.44
C ALA A 69 8.38 8.34 6.11
N LYS A 70 8.16 7.19 5.48
CA LYS A 70 8.91 6.81 4.27
C LYS A 70 8.43 7.51 3.01
N HIS A 71 7.13 7.56 2.78
CA HIS A 71 6.61 8.11 1.52
C HIS A 71 6.62 9.65 1.49
N ILE A 72 6.27 10.30 2.60
CA ILE A 72 6.26 11.78 2.69
C ILE A 72 7.64 12.34 3.04
N SER A 73 8.40 11.68 3.92
CA SER A 73 9.68 12.22 4.43
C SER A 73 10.91 11.50 3.92
N GLY A 74 10.74 10.46 3.11
CA GLY A 74 11.84 9.72 2.49
C GLY A 74 12.66 10.53 1.50
N ASP A 75 13.80 9.95 1.12
CA ASP A 75 14.70 10.47 0.09
C ASP A 75 14.28 10.02 -1.32
N ASP A 76 15.09 10.37 -2.32
CA ASP A 76 14.84 10.06 -3.72
C ASP A 76 14.92 8.55 -4.04
N SER A 77 15.27 7.69 -3.08
CA SER A 77 15.21 6.23 -3.25
C SER A 77 13.80 5.67 -3.10
N HIS A 78 12.83 6.49 -2.69
CA HIS A 78 11.42 6.09 -2.57
C HIS A 78 10.66 6.23 -3.88
N ALA A 79 9.78 5.27 -4.19
CA ALA A 79 9.08 5.17 -5.47
C ALA A 79 8.33 6.45 -5.85
N ILE A 80 7.55 7.01 -4.92
CA ILE A 80 6.78 8.25 -5.14
C ILE A 80 7.71 9.45 -5.35
N GLN A 81 8.80 9.53 -4.59
CA GLN A 81 9.77 10.63 -4.72
C GLN A 81 10.44 10.58 -6.10
N ARG A 82 10.75 9.39 -6.63
CA ARG A 82 11.25 9.23 -8.00
C ARG A 82 10.20 9.63 -9.04
N ALA A 83 8.96 9.18 -8.87
CA ALA A 83 7.88 9.42 -9.83
C ALA A 83 7.68 10.91 -10.12
N PHE A 84 7.78 11.75 -9.09
CA PHE A 84 7.60 13.20 -9.22
C PHE A 84 8.91 13.99 -9.35
N LYS A 85 10.08 13.35 -9.41
CA LYS A 85 11.37 14.04 -9.38
C LYS A 85 11.60 14.94 -10.60
N ILE A 86 11.16 14.51 -11.78
CA ILE A 86 11.36 15.27 -13.03
C ILE A 86 10.47 16.52 -13.04
N GLU A 87 9.20 16.36 -12.66
CA GLU A 87 8.23 17.46 -12.65
C GLU A 87 8.47 18.44 -11.50
N TYR A 88 8.86 17.94 -10.32
CA TYR A 88 9.17 18.74 -9.13
C TYR A 88 10.60 18.42 -8.66
N PRO A 89 11.65 19.03 -9.25
CA PRO A 89 13.03 18.76 -8.86
C PRO A 89 13.33 19.18 -7.43
N ASP A 90 12.77 20.32 -7.00
CA ASP A 90 12.88 20.79 -5.61
C ASP A 90 12.12 19.84 -4.66
N ARG A 91 12.83 19.36 -3.65
CA ARG A 91 12.31 18.34 -2.74
C ARG A 91 11.21 18.87 -1.83
N LEU A 92 11.26 20.13 -1.40
CA LEU A 92 10.22 20.70 -0.53
C LEU A 92 8.92 20.85 -1.31
N ILE A 93 9.00 21.43 -2.51
CA ILE A 93 7.86 21.56 -3.43
C ILE A 93 7.28 20.18 -3.77
N ARG A 94 8.14 19.21 -4.10
CA ARG A 94 7.72 17.82 -4.39
C ARG A 94 6.97 17.18 -3.23
N ARG A 95 7.47 17.33 -1.99
CA ARG A 95 6.80 16.78 -0.80
C ARG A 95 5.43 17.41 -0.58
N ASP A 96 5.31 18.71 -0.77
CA ASP A 96 4.04 19.40 -0.61
C ASP A 96 3.04 19.06 -1.73
N HIS A 97 3.52 18.81 -2.94
CA HIS A 97 2.70 18.25 -4.02
C HIS A 97 2.18 16.86 -3.62
N ILE A 98 3.09 15.93 -3.28
CA ILE A 98 2.75 14.55 -2.90
C ILE A 98 1.69 14.50 -1.79
N LYS A 99 1.81 15.33 -0.75
CA LYS A 99 0.84 15.38 0.35
C LYS A 99 -0.59 15.73 -0.10
N LYS A 100 -0.72 16.50 -1.18
CA LYS A 100 -2.00 17.05 -1.66
C LYS A 100 -2.62 16.23 -2.79
N THR A 101 -1.79 15.61 -3.64
CA THR A 101 -2.25 14.97 -4.88
C THR A 101 -2.20 13.45 -4.83
N VAL A 102 -1.40 12.87 -3.93
CA VAL A 102 -1.38 11.42 -3.70
C VAL A 102 -2.37 11.09 -2.60
N PHE A 103 -3.23 10.12 -2.86
CA PHE A 103 -4.20 9.60 -1.92
C PHE A 103 -3.78 8.21 -1.46
N ALA A 104 -4.13 7.85 -0.24
CA ALA A 104 -3.86 6.56 0.35
C ALA A 104 -5.16 5.88 0.82
N GLN A 105 -5.21 4.57 0.66
CA GLN A 105 -6.13 3.66 1.34
C GLN A 105 -5.29 2.57 2.00
N TRP A 106 -5.70 2.06 3.16
CA TRP A 106 -4.94 1.05 3.88
C TRP A 106 -5.85 0.09 4.63
N LEU A 107 -5.43 -1.16 4.75
CA LEU A 107 -6.17 -2.17 5.48
C LEU A 107 -5.22 -2.87 6.44
N GLU A 108 -5.60 -2.93 7.71
CA GLU A 108 -4.96 -3.79 8.69
C GLU A 108 -5.31 -5.24 8.36
N ILE A 109 -4.30 -6.10 8.31
CA ILE A 109 -4.48 -7.51 7.98
C ILE A 109 -3.86 -8.35 9.07
N THR A 110 -4.71 -9.15 9.71
CA THR A 110 -4.33 -10.19 10.66
C THR A 110 -4.91 -11.52 10.19
N PRO A 111 -4.13 -12.60 10.12
CA PRO A 111 -2.72 -12.72 10.48
C PRO A 111 -1.73 -12.20 9.41
N ASP A 112 -0.54 -11.77 9.86
CA ASP A 112 0.51 -11.09 9.06
C ASP A 112 0.95 -11.83 7.78
N HIS A 113 0.80 -13.16 7.73
CA HIS A 113 1.22 -13.95 6.56
C HIS A 113 0.35 -13.70 5.31
N ARG A 114 -0.89 -13.18 5.47
CA ARG A 114 -1.78 -12.88 4.33
C ARG A 114 -1.44 -11.60 3.61
N VAL A 115 -0.72 -10.68 4.27
CA VAL A 115 -0.38 -9.34 3.78
C VAL A 115 0.32 -9.42 2.42
N SER A 116 1.33 -10.28 2.29
CA SER A 116 2.08 -10.43 1.03
C SER A 116 1.24 -11.05 -0.08
N ALA A 117 0.28 -11.90 0.25
CA ALA A 117 -0.63 -12.47 -0.76
C ALA A 117 -1.53 -11.37 -1.32
N VAL A 118 -2.13 -10.55 -0.45
CA VAL A 118 -2.97 -9.42 -0.85
C VAL A 118 -2.18 -8.40 -1.68
N GLU A 119 -0.98 -8.01 -1.24
CA GLU A 119 -0.09 -7.11 -2.00
C GLU A 119 0.18 -7.63 -3.41
N ARG A 120 0.59 -8.91 -3.54
CA ARG A 120 0.93 -9.51 -4.83
C ARG A 120 -0.25 -9.60 -5.77
N VAL A 121 -1.43 -9.95 -5.26
CA VAL A 121 -2.65 -10.01 -6.08
C VAL A 121 -3.03 -8.61 -6.57
N LEU A 122 -2.96 -7.59 -5.71
CA LEU A 122 -3.20 -6.19 -6.13
C LEU A 122 -2.20 -5.72 -7.20
N ILE A 123 -0.90 -6.00 -7.03
CA ILE A 123 0.12 -5.66 -8.03
C ILE A 123 -0.18 -6.36 -9.35
N TRP A 124 -0.55 -7.65 -9.32
CA TRP A 124 -0.90 -8.41 -10.52
C TRP A 124 -2.17 -7.87 -11.20
N MET A 125 -3.21 -7.50 -10.43
CA MET A 125 -4.48 -6.99 -10.95
C MET A 125 -4.34 -5.60 -11.59
N PHE A 126 -3.59 -4.71 -10.96
CA PHE A 126 -3.56 -3.29 -11.35
C PHE A 126 -2.29 -2.88 -12.10
N ASN A 127 -1.23 -3.69 -12.08
CA ASN A 127 0.08 -3.39 -12.66
C ASN A 127 0.55 -1.93 -12.41
N PRO A 128 0.59 -1.48 -11.13
CA PRO A 128 0.84 -0.09 -10.78
C PRO A 128 2.23 0.39 -11.25
N PRO A 129 2.32 1.57 -11.90
CA PRO A 129 3.56 2.04 -12.54
C PRO A 129 4.71 2.27 -11.57
N TRP A 130 4.44 2.64 -10.31
CA TRP A 130 5.51 2.92 -9.33
C TRP A 130 6.02 1.68 -8.60
N ASN A 131 5.43 0.50 -8.83
CA ASN A 131 5.95 -0.77 -8.32
C ASN A 131 7.08 -1.34 -9.18
N VAL A 132 7.19 -0.89 -10.44
CA VAL A 132 8.24 -1.31 -11.37
C VAL A 132 9.54 -0.55 -11.05
N LYS A 133 10.66 -1.27 -10.99
CA LYS A 133 12.00 -0.70 -10.78
C LYS A 133 12.63 -0.29 -12.09
#